data_AF-A0A7L3PZR5-F1
#
_entry.id   AF-A0A7L3PZR5-F1
#
_cell.length_a   1.000
_cell.length_b   1.000
_cell.length_c   1.000
_cell.angle_alpha   90.00
_cell.angle_beta   90.00
_cell.angle_gamma   90.00
#
_symmetry.space_group_name_H-M   'P 1'
#
loop_
_entity.id
_entity.type
_entity.pdbx_description
1 polymer ?
#
loop_
_entity_poly.entity_id
_entity_poly.type
_entity_poly.pdbx_seq_one_letter_code
_entity_poly.pdbx_strand_id
1 'polypeptide(L)'
;MKGFLFLTLLLMPVHAGAAWSAKYAVDCPDPCDSNACKSTARCKRTVLDDCGCCRVCAAALGETCYRTVSGMDGVKCGPGLKCQFYTEEDDFGDEFGICKECPYGSYGMECRKTCNCPSGICDRVTGKCLKFPFFQLSSSKPPNRRKISSHTDNDMASGDGNSVKEEFVKEKVIRSPVMKWLNPR
;
A
#
# COMPACT_ATOMS: atom_id res chain seq x y z
N MET A 1 -58.29 23.84 37.48
CA MET A 1 -57.20 24.82 37.19
C MET A 1 -55.95 24.29 37.89
N LYS A 2 -54.80 23.95 37.31
CA LYS A 2 -54.19 24.14 35.98
C LYS A 2 -53.28 22.92 35.76
N GLY A 3 -53.39 22.26 34.60
CA GLY A 3 -52.43 21.23 34.19
C GLY A 3 -51.11 21.88 33.80
N PHE A 4 -50.00 21.39 34.36
CA PHE A 4 -48.65 21.78 33.94
C PHE A 4 -48.09 20.67 33.06
N LEU A 5 -48.16 20.87 31.74
CA LEU A 5 -47.40 20.12 30.75
C LEU A 5 -45.95 20.63 30.79
N PHE A 6 -45.04 19.83 31.35
CA PHE A 6 -43.61 20.04 31.14
C PHE A 6 -43.21 19.37 29.82
N LEU A 7 -43.09 20.18 28.76
CA LEU A 7 -42.49 19.76 27.49
C LEU A 7 -40.99 20.11 27.55
N THR A 8 -40.16 19.18 27.99
CA THR A 8 -38.69 19.35 27.91
C THR A 8 -38.24 19.16 26.46
N LEU A 9 -37.91 20.28 25.81
CA LEU A 9 -37.25 20.28 24.50
C LEU A 9 -35.87 19.61 24.63
N LEU A 10 -35.70 18.45 24.00
CA LEU A 10 -34.39 17.83 23.76
C LEU A 10 -33.62 18.66 22.73
N LEU A 11 -32.79 19.59 23.20
CA LEU A 11 -31.72 20.18 22.40
C LEU A 11 -30.57 19.16 22.33
N MET A 12 -30.60 18.29 21.32
CA MET A 12 -29.40 17.55 20.93
C MET A 12 -28.46 18.53 20.21
N PRO A 13 -27.21 18.69 20.67
CA PRO A 13 -26.20 19.37 19.87
C PRO A 13 -25.91 18.51 18.64
N VAL A 14 -26.51 18.90 17.52
CA VAL A 14 -26.00 18.59 16.19
C VAL A 14 -24.85 19.57 15.94
N HIS A 15 -23.88 19.15 15.12
CA HIS A 15 -22.64 19.84 14.71
C HIS A 15 -21.46 19.59 15.66
N ALA A 16 -20.33 19.08 15.22
CA ALA A 16 -20.00 18.41 13.97
C ALA A 16 -18.81 17.53 14.37
N GLY A 17 -18.84 16.26 14.00
CA GLY A 17 -17.68 15.40 14.17
C GLY A 17 -16.58 15.91 13.25
N ALA A 18 -15.78 16.85 13.73
CA ALA A 18 -14.54 17.20 13.08
C ALA A 18 -13.61 16.01 13.27
N ALA A 19 -13.69 15.07 12.33
CA ALA A 19 -12.78 13.94 12.23
C ALA A 19 -11.43 14.50 11.76
N TRP A 20 -10.74 15.22 12.66
CA TRP A 20 -9.38 15.68 12.45
C TRP A 20 -8.51 14.43 12.34
N SER A 21 -8.13 14.08 11.11
CA SER A 21 -7.13 13.05 10.87
C SER A 21 -5.76 13.62 11.28
N ALA A 22 -5.45 13.50 12.57
CA ALA A 22 -4.24 13.98 13.22
C ALA A 22 -2.95 13.34 12.68
N LYS A 23 -2.44 13.83 11.54
CA LYS A 23 -1.18 13.32 10.98
C LYS A 23 -0.16 14.42 10.59
N TYR A 24 -0.58 15.67 10.36
CA TYR A 24 0.31 16.82 10.07
C TYR A 24 -0.51 18.13 10.02
N ALA A 25 0.16 19.28 10.12
CA ALA A 25 -0.46 20.57 9.90
C ALA A 25 -0.65 20.80 8.40
N VAL A 26 -1.89 21.00 7.97
CA VAL A 26 -2.26 21.44 6.62
C VAL A 26 -3.15 22.65 6.74
N ASP A 27 -2.85 23.68 5.96
CA ASP A 27 -3.74 24.83 5.82
C ASP A 27 -4.91 24.44 4.91
N CYS A 28 -5.96 23.91 5.52
CA CYS A 28 -7.19 23.56 4.84
C CYS A 28 -8.15 24.75 4.78
N PRO A 29 -8.84 24.95 3.63
CA PRO A 29 -9.88 25.97 3.55
C PRO A 29 -11.04 25.62 4.48
N ASP A 30 -11.39 26.57 5.37
CA ASP A 30 -12.57 26.49 6.23
C ASP A 30 -13.37 27.81 6.11
N PRO A 31 -14.61 27.78 5.58
CA PRO A 31 -15.34 26.61 5.10
C PRO A 31 -14.82 26.08 3.75
N CYS A 32 -14.90 24.77 3.55
CA CYS A 32 -14.60 24.14 2.26
C CYS A 32 -15.70 24.49 1.22
N ASP A 33 -15.30 25.11 0.11
CA ASP A 33 -16.14 25.27 -1.09
C ASP A 33 -15.68 24.33 -2.21
N SER A 34 -16.40 23.22 -2.37
CA SER A 34 -16.11 22.23 -3.41
C SER A 34 -16.25 22.75 -4.85
N ASN A 35 -16.95 23.88 -5.06
CA ASN A 35 -17.10 24.48 -6.39
C ASN A 35 -15.86 25.27 -6.82
N ALA A 36 -15.04 25.70 -5.85
CA ALA A 36 -13.75 26.34 -6.10
C ALA A 36 -12.67 25.32 -6.52
N CYS A 37 -12.95 24.01 -6.37
CA CYS A 37 -12.03 22.95 -6.77
C CYS A 37 -11.85 22.92 -8.29
N LYS A 38 -10.61 22.65 -8.72
CA LYS A 38 -10.27 22.51 -10.13
C LYS A 38 -10.94 21.27 -10.73
N SER A 39 -11.30 21.35 -12.02
CA SER A 39 -11.92 20.22 -12.73
C SER A 39 -10.96 19.05 -12.91
N THR A 40 -11.40 17.85 -12.54
CA THR A 40 -10.66 16.60 -12.68
C THR A 40 -10.99 15.81 -13.96
N ALA A 41 -11.64 16.44 -14.95
CA ALA A 41 -12.16 15.74 -16.14
C ALA A 41 -11.07 15.02 -16.97
N ARG A 42 -9.80 15.42 -16.83
CA ARG A 42 -8.65 14.82 -17.53
C ARG A 42 -7.85 13.84 -16.68
N CYS A 43 -8.20 13.64 -15.42
CA CYS A 43 -7.47 12.73 -14.55
C CYS A 43 -7.73 11.28 -14.95
N LYS A 44 -6.66 10.49 -15.13
CA LYS A 44 -6.78 9.02 -15.27
C LYS A 44 -7.40 8.40 -14.02
N ARG A 45 -7.06 8.95 -12.85
CA ARG A 45 -7.60 8.57 -11.55
C ARG A 45 -7.65 9.78 -10.64
N THR A 46 -8.69 9.87 -9.81
CA THR A 46 -8.84 10.93 -8.80
C THR A 46 -8.77 10.38 -7.38
N VAL A 47 -8.23 11.17 -6.46
CA VAL A 47 -8.26 10.94 -5.01
C VAL A 47 -8.77 12.19 -4.31
N LEU A 48 -9.23 12.05 -3.08
CA LEU A 48 -9.58 13.19 -2.24
C LEU A 48 -8.28 13.76 -1.66
N ASP A 49 -8.17 15.08 -1.61
CA ASP A 49 -7.09 15.78 -0.93
C ASP A 49 -7.10 15.52 0.59
N ASP A 50 -6.08 15.97 1.30
CA ASP A 50 -5.94 15.73 2.74
C ASP A 50 -6.89 16.56 3.60
N CYS A 51 -7.44 17.62 3.01
CA CYS A 51 -8.49 18.44 3.61
C CYS A 51 -9.88 17.81 3.50
N GLY A 52 -10.04 16.76 2.69
CA GLY A 52 -11.34 16.15 2.45
C GLY A 52 -12.26 16.99 1.56
N CYS A 53 -11.74 18.01 0.88
CA CYS A 53 -12.49 19.03 0.16
C CYS A 53 -12.50 18.76 -1.36
N CYS A 54 -11.33 18.79 -1.98
CA CYS A 54 -11.21 18.67 -3.43
C CYS A 54 -10.86 17.26 -3.88
N ARG A 55 -11.48 16.80 -4.97
CA ARG A 55 -10.92 15.71 -5.76
C ARG A 55 -9.81 16.27 -6.64
N VAL A 56 -8.68 15.59 -6.62
CA VAL A 56 -7.49 15.96 -7.38
C VAL A 56 -7.01 14.76 -8.20
N CYS A 57 -6.24 15.00 -9.26
CA CYS A 57 -5.58 13.90 -9.97
C CYS A 57 -4.65 13.15 -9.02
N ALA A 58 -4.72 11.82 -9.05
CA ALA A 58 -3.83 10.97 -8.27
C ALA A 58 -2.48 10.80 -8.97
N ALA A 59 -1.40 10.90 -8.21
CA ALA A 59 -0.07 10.52 -8.63
C ALA A 59 -0.01 8.99 -8.87
N ALA A 60 0.58 8.61 -9.99
CA ALA A 60 0.81 7.24 -10.43
C ALA A 60 2.08 6.65 -9.80
N LEU A 61 2.30 5.35 -10.03
CA LEU A 61 3.51 4.67 -9.59
C LEU A 61 4.76 5.35 -10.18
N GLY A 62 5.73 5.70 -9.34
CA GLY A 62 6.95 6.36 -9.77
C GLY A 62 6.86 7.89 -9.89
N GLU A 63 5.67 8.47 -9.77
CA GLU A 63 5.51 9.93 -9.75
C GLU A 63 5.82 10.52 -8.38
N THR A 64 6.19 11.81 -8.37
CA THR A 64 6.46 12.57 -7.15
C THR A 64 5.22 12.68 -6.29
N CYS A 65 5.41 12.63 -4.98
CA CYS A 65 4.36 12.85 -4.01
C CYS A 65 4.86 13.69 -2.86
N TYR A 66 3.91 14.37 -2.22
CA TYR A 66 4.16 15.18 -1.04
C TYR A 66 3.43 14.60 0.16
N ARG A 67 3.90 14.97 1.35
CA ARG A 67 3.34 14.47 2.60
C ARG A 67 1.88 14.88 2.78
N THR A 68 1.55 16.07 2.31
CA THR A 68 0.26 16.70 2.51
C THR A 68 -0.14 17.42 1.23
N VAL A 69 -1.40 17.29 0.83
CA VAL A 69 -1.90 17.85 -0.43
C VAL A 69 -3.25 18.50 -0.19
N SER A 70 -3.36 19.79 -0.49
CA SER A 70 -4.61 20.58 -0.44
C SER A 70 -4.92 21.10 -1.84
N GLY A 71 -5.94 20.55 -2.51
CA GLY A 71 -6.37 21.00 -3.84
C GLY A 71 -5.37 20.86 -5.01
N MET A 72 -4.20 20.20 -4.83
CA MET A 72 -3.19 20.06 -5.88
C MET A 72 -3.28 18.73 -6.64
N ASP A 73 -3.18 18.80 -7.97
CA ASP A 73 -3.19 17.64 -8.87
C ASP A 73 -1.83 16.93 -8.92
N GLY A 74 -1.84 15.60 -9.00
CA GLY A 74 -0.67 14.80 -9.41
C GLY A 74 0.41 14.65 -8.34
N VAL A 75 0.13 15.07 -7.10
CA VAL A 75 1.08 15.04 -5.98
C VAL A 75 0.61 14.17 -4.82
N LYS A 76 -0.58 13.57 -4.92
CA LYS A 76 -1.12 12.63 -3.95
C LYS A 76 -1.21 11.23 -4.53
N CYS A 77 -0.51 10.26 -3.93
CA CYS A 77 -0.51 8.90 -4.42
C CYS A 77 -1.92 8.28 -4.49
N GLY A 78 -2.17 7.55 -5.58
CA GLY A 78 -3.37 6.73 -5.72
C GLY A 78 -3.46 5.59 -4.68
N PRO A 79 -4.64 4.97 -4.52
CA PRO A 79 -4.79 3.78 -3.69
C PRO A 79 -3.96 2.61 -4.23
N GLY A 80 -3.47 1.78 -3.31
CA GLY A 80 -2.48 0.75 -3.62
C GLY A 80 -1.06 1.27 -3.71
N LEU A 81 -0.87 2.57 -3.51
CA LEU A 81 0.41 3.23 -3.42
C LEU A 81 0.55 3.97 -2.07
N LYS A 82 1.79 4.14 -1.61
CA LYS A 82 2.19 5.04 -0.53
C LYS A 82 3.32 5.94 -1.01
N CYS A 83 3.40 7.13 -0.44
CA CYS A 83 4.54 8.00 -0.65
C CYS A 83 5.74 7.45 0.13
N GLN A 84 6.83 7.16 -0.56
CA GLN A 84 8.12 6.87 0.06
C GLN A 84 8.95 8.15 0.02
N PHE A 85 9.06 8.82 1.17
CA PHE A 85 9.80 10.07 1.31
C PHE A 85 11.31 9.85 1.19
N TYR A 86 11.98 10.87 0.65
CA TYR A 86 13.42 10.98 0.72
C TYR A 86 13.85 11.58 2.05
N THR A 87 15.14 11.50 2.35
CA THR A 87 15.73 12.12 3.56
C THR A 87 16.04 13.60 3.37
N GLU A 88 16.00 14.06 2.12
CA GLU A 88 16.21 15.45 1.72
C GLU A 88 14.85 16.15 1.55
N GLU A 89 14.84 17.43 1.89
CA GLU A 89 13.71 18.34 1.65
C GLU A 89 13.93 19.03 0.30
N ASP A 90 12.85 19.50 -0.33
CA ASP A 90 13.00 20.30 -1.55
C ASP A 90 13.49 21.73 -1.25
N ASP A 91 13.67 22.54 -2.29
CA ASP A 91 14.13 23.94 -2.17
C ASP A 91 13.22 24.82 -1.27
N PHE A 92 12.00 24.36 -0.99
CA PHE A 92 11.02 25.03 -0.15
C PHE A 92 10.92 24.45 1.27
N GLY A 93 11.67 23.38 1.58
CA GLY A 93 11.64 22.69 2.86
C GLY A 93 10.50 21.68 2.99
N ASP A 94 9.85 21.32 1.88
CA ASP A 94 8.77 20.33 1.89
C ASP A 94 9.33 18.90 1.77
N GLU A 95 8.77 17.99 2.57
CA GLU A 95 9.10 16.57 2.47
C GLU A 95 8.41 15.94 1.27
N PHE A 96 9.20 15.58 0.27
CA PHE A 96 8.74 14.93 -0.95
C PHE A 96 9.26 13.49 -1.07
N GLY A 97 8.64 12.74 -1.97
CA GLY A 97 8.96 11.34 -2.19
C GLY A 97 8.48 10.85 -3.53
N ILE A 98 8.47 9.52 -3.67
CA ILE A 98 7.92 8.86 -4.85
C ILE A 98 6.83 7.86 -4.45
N CYS A 99 5.76 7.82 -5.23
CA CYS A 99 4.71 6.82 -5.04
C CYS A 99 5.24 5.43 -5.34
N LYS A 100 5.21 4.57 -4.32
CA LYS A 100 5.57 3.15 -4.41
C LYS A 100 4.37 2.29 -4.07
N GLU A 101 4.35 1.07 -4.60
CA GLU A 101 3.29 0.14 -4.26
C GLU A 101 3.26 -0.22 -2.77
N CYS A 102 2.06 -0.53 -2.28
CA CYS A 102 1.89 -1.01 -0.92
C CYS A 102 2.68 -2.27 -0.64
N PRO A 103 3.30 -2.43 0.55
CA PRO A 103 3.93 -3.69 0.90
C PRO A 103 2.88 -4.82 0.92
N TYR A 104 3.33 -6.06 0.69
CA TYR A 104 2.45 -7.22 0.77
C TYR A 104 1.72 -7.27 2.11
N GLY A 105 0.43 -7.64 2.08
CA GLY A 105 -0.41 -7.65 3.27
C GLY A 105 -1.09 -6.32 3.59
N SER A 106 -0.90 -5.27 2.78
CA SER A 106 -1.57 -3.98 2.95
C SER A 106 -2.20 -3.45 1.66
N TYR A 107 -3.21 -2.60 1.78
CA TYR A 107 -3.98 -2.06 0.66
C TYR A 107 -4.61 -0.70 0.96
N GLY A 108 -5.17 -0.06 -0.08
CA GLY A 108 -5.91 1.19 0.01
C GLY A 108 -5.03 2.44 -0.05
N MET A 109 -5.58 3.58 0.37
CA MET A 109 -4.85 4.86 0.42
C MET A 109 -3.73 4.77 1.44
N GLU A 110 -2.52 5.16 1.03
CA GLU A 110 -1.31 5.13 1.87
C GLU A 110 -1.04 3.77 2.53
N CYS A 111 -1.64 2.70 2.00
CA CYS A 111 -1.49 1.33 2.54
C CYS A 111 -1.95 1.18 4.00
N ARG A 112 -2.91 2.02 4.45
CA ARG A 112 -3.39 2.03 5.84
C ARG A 112 -4.22 0.80 6.22
N LYS A 113 -4.70 0.01 5.25
CA LYS A 113 -5.55 -1.16 5.50
C LYS A 113 -4.74 -2.45 5.40
N THR A 114 -5.04 -3.42 6.24
CA THR A 114 -4.38 -4.74 6.26
C THR A 114 -5.24 -5.79 5.56
N CYS A 115 -4.63 -6.64 4.73
CA CYS A 115 -5.30 -7.75 4.06
C CYS A 115 -5.84 -8.76 5.08
N ASN A 116 -7.10 -9.17 4.93
CA ASN A 116 -7.74 -10.21 5.76
C ASN A 116 -8.01 -11.48 4.95
N CYS A 117 -6.95 -12.03 4.36
CA CYS A 117 -7.02 -13.19 3.47
C CYS A 117 -6.32 -14.39 4.10
N PRO A 118 -6.75 -15.64 3.83
CA PRO A 118 -6.08 -16.83 4.36
C PRO A 118 -4.60 -16.92 3.99
N SER A 119 -4.23 -16.44 2.80
CA SER A 119 -2.84 -16.35 2.33
C SER A 119 -2.10 -15.10 2.82
N GLY A 120 -2.79 -14.17 3.50
CA GLY A 120 -2.27 -12.84 3.84
C GLY A 120 -2.09 -11.89 2.64
N ILE A 121 -2.35 -12.35 1.41
CA ILE A 121 -2.10 -11.59 0.18
C ILE A 121 -3.42 -11.14 -0.44
N CYS A 122 -3.54 -9.83 -0.70
CA CYS A 122 -4.70 -9.22 -1.35
C CYS A 122 -4.30 -8.17 -2.40
N ASP A 123 -5.23 -7.84 -3.27
CA ASP A 123 -5.11 -6.76 -4.24
C ASP A 123 -4.88 -5.41 -3.53
N ARG A 124 -3.80 -4.70 -3.92
CA ARG A 124 -3.32 -3.50 -3.21
C ARG A 124 -4.30 -2.32 -3.29
N VAL A 125 -5.20 -2.30 -4.26
CA VAL A 125 -6.18 -1.22 -4.42
C VAL A 125 -7.47 -1.53 -3.67
N THR A 126 -7.99 -2.74 -3.86
CA THR A 126 -9.35 -3.14 -3.45
C THR A 126 -9.40 -3.95 -2.17
N GLY A 127 -8.30 -4.58 -1.77
CA GLY A 127 -8.24 -5.48 -0.62
C GLY A 127 -8.81 -6.88 -0.89
N LYS A 128 -9.19 -7.20 -2.14
CA LYS A 128 -9.74 -8.51 -2.49
C LYS A 128 -8.65 -9.59 -2.45
N CYS A 129 -8.98 -10.74 -1.87
CA CYS A 129 -8.03 -11.85 -1.76
C CYS A 129 -7.62 -12.38 -3.14
N LEU A 130 -6.32 -12.51 -3.33
CA LEU A 130 -5.78 -13.12 -4.53
C LEU A 130 -5.92 -14.64 -4.42
N LYS A 131 -6.48 -15.27 -5.45
CA LYS A 131 -6.63 -16.73 -5.53
C LYS A 131 -5.44 -17.30 -6.28
N PHE A 132 -4.67 -18.15 -5.61
CA PHE A 132 -3.58 -18.89 -6.23
C PHE A 132 -4.08 -20.32 -6.48
N PRO A 133 -4.27 -20.74 -7.75
CA PRO A 133 -4.79 -22.07 -8.06
C PRO A 133 -3.87 -23.21 -7.55
N PHE A 134 -2.60 -22.93 -7.28
CA PHE A 134 -1.61 -23.92 -6.87
C PHE A 134 -1.66 -24.32 -5.38
N PHE A 135 -2.34 -23.56 -4.52
CA PHE A 135 -2.41 -23.85 -3.06
C PHE A 135 -3.69 -24.60 -2.63
N GLN A 136 -4.54 -25.02 -3.56
CA GLN A 136 -5.85 -25.62 -3.23
C GLN A 136 -5.83 -27.11 -2.85
N LEU A 137 -4.66 -27.75 -2.70
CA LEU A 137 -4.58 -29.20 -2.42
C LEU A 137 -4.65 -29.61 -0.93
N SER A 138 -4.65 -28.69 0.04
CA SER A 138 -4.54 -29.07 1.46
C SER A 138 -5.85 -29.05 2.27
N SER A 139 -7.03 -28.91 1.63
CA SER A 139 -8.29 -28.93 2.38
C SER A 139 -9.48 -29.61 1.69
N SER A 140 -9.23 -30.66 0.91
CA SER A 140 -10.28 -31.66 0.66
C SER A 140 -10.29 -32.65 1.82
N LYS A 141 -11.27 -32.46 2.71
CA LYS A 141 -11.88 -33.43 3.65
C LYS A 141 -11.44 -34.90 3.40
N PRO A 142 -10.95 -35.65 4.41
CA PRO A 142 -10.55 -37.04 4.22
C PRO A 142 -11.77 -37.88 3.78
N PRO A 143 -11.72 -38.61 2.65
CA PRO A 143 -12.72 -39.62 2.37
C PRO A 143 -12.55 -40.77 3.36
N ASN A 144 -13.69 -41.20 3.87
CA ASN A 144 -13.88 -42.26 4.84
C ASN A 144 -13.16 -43.56 4.44
N ARG A 145 -12.23 -44.01 5.30
CA ARG A 145 -11.85 -45.39 5.63
C ARG A 145 -11.90 -46.43 4.49
N ARG A 146 -10.73 -46.84 3.99
CA ARG A 146 -10.46 -48.27 3.71
C ARG A 146 -9.15 -48.67 4.37
N LYS A 147 -9.28 -49.62 5.29
CA LYS A 147 -8.21 -50.30 6.02
C LYS A 147 -7.35 -51.03 4.97
N ILE A 148 -6.11 -50.60 4.76
CA ILE A 148 -5.08 -51.41 4.08
C ILE A 148 -3.96 -51.60 5.08
N SER A 149 -3.65 -52.88 5.26
CA SER A 149 -2.72 -53.48 6.20
C SER A 149 -1.38 -52.76 6.26
N SER A 150 -0.89 -52.59 7.49
CA SER A 150 0.51 -52.35 7.79
C SER A 150 1.38 -53.39 7.08
N HIS A 151 2.30 -52.95 6.24
CA HIS A 151 3.53 -53.67 6.01
C HIS A 151 4.67 -52.71 6.35
N THR A 152 5.43 -53.10 7.36
CA THR A 152 6.69 -52.51 7.80
C THR A 152 7.74 -52.79 6.74
N ASP A 153 8.44 -51.78 6.26
CA ASP A 153 9.80 -51.93 5.77
C ASP A 153 10.59 -50.70 6.23
N ASN A 154 11.68 -50.97 6.93
CA ASN A 154 12.60 -49.99 7.49
C ASN A 154 13.72 -49.80 6.47
N ASP A 155 13.83 -48.62 5.87
CA ASP A 155 14.98 -48.28 5.03
C ASP A 155 15.86 -47.23 5.75
N MET A 156 16.99 -47.72 6.25
CA MET A 156 18.16 -46.92 6.66
C MET A 156 19.15 -46.86 5.49
N ALA A 157 19.60 -45.66 5.12
CA ALA A 157 20.84 -45.42 4.36
C ALA A 157 21.33 -44.01 4.76
N SER A 158 22.32 -43.85 5.64
CA SER A 158 23.78 -44.06 5.52
C SER A 158 24.44 -43.12 4.52
N GLY A 159 25.34 -42.28 5.02
CA GLY A 159 25.90 -41.10 4.34
C GLY A 159 27.21 -41.33 3.58
N ASP A 160 28.02 -40.26 3.61
CA ASP A 160 29.32 -40.00 2.96
C ASP A 160 29.17 -39.25 1.61
N GLY A 161 29.71 -38.05 1.38
CA GLY A 161 30.90 -37.42 1.93
C GLY A 161 32.03 -37.52 0.91
N ASN A 162 32.12 -36.59 -0.05
CA ASN A 162 33.37 -36.40 -0.78
C ASN A 162 33.59 -34.95 -1.23
N SER A 163 34.65 -34.37 -0.68
CA SER A 163 35.30 -33.14 -1.08
C SER A 163 36.47 -33.53 -1.99
N VAL A 164 36.54 -32.96 -3.20
CA VAL A 164 37.73 -33.05 -4.04
C VAL A 164 38.14 -31.65 -4.49
N LYS A 165 39.42 -31.39 -4.27
CA LYS A 165 40.16 -30.13 -4.41
C LYS A 165 40.41 -29.72 -5.87
N GLU A 166 40.76 -28.45 -5.97
CA GLU A 166 41.30 -27.67 -7.08
C GLU A 166 42.27 -28.40 -8.02
N GLU A 167 42.19 -28.03 -9.31
CA GLU A 167 43.40 -27.74 -10.09
C GLU A 167 43.23 -26.41 -10.85
N PHE A 168 44.32 -25.66 -10.83
CA PHE A 168 44.51 -24.29 -11.29
C PHE A 168 44.91 -24.22 -12.78
N VAL A 169 44.81 -22.99 -13.31
CA VAL A 169 45.48 -22.41 -14.49
C VAL A 169 44.79 -22.60 -15.86
N LYS A 170 44.14 -21.54 -16.39
CA LYS A 170 44.83 -20.52 -17.23
C LYS A 170 43.93 -19.34 -17.60
N GLU A 171 44.44 -18.18 -17.26
CA GLU A 171 44.10 -16.81 -17.57
C GLU A 171 43.60 -16.51 -19.01
N LYS A 172 42.51 -15.74 -19.13
CA LYS A 172 42.31 -14.74 -20.19
C LYS A 172 41.44 -13.59 -19.69
N VAL A 173 42.09 -12.42 -19.64
CA VAL A 173 41.55 -11.09 -19.35
C VAL A 173 40.54 -10.66 -20.42
N ILE A 174 39.30 -10.30 -20.04
CA ILE A 174 38.42 -9.38 -20.81
C ILE A 174 37.65 -8.46 -19.86
N ARG A 175 38.26 -7.30 -19.62
CA ARG A 175 37.75 -5.92 -19.40
C ARG A 175 36.22 -5.71 -19.24
N SER A 176 35.83 -5.15 -18.09
CA SER A 176 34.53 -4.55 -17.80
C SER A 176 34.22 -3.32 -18.67
N PRO A 177 32.95 -3.04 -19.04
CA PRO A 177 32.58 -1.80 -19.70
C PRO A 177 32.38 -0.67 -18.68
N VAL A 178 33.21 0.36 -18.86
CA VAL A 178 33.20 1.66 -18.17
C VAL A 178 31.91 2.42 -18.48
N MET A 179 31.23 2.91 -17.44
CA MET A 179 30.15 3.89 -17.56
C MET A 179 30.74 5.25 -17.99
N LYS A 180 30.27 5.78 -19.13
CA LYS A 180 30.62 7.13 -19.60
C LYS A 180 29.69 8.15 -18.95
N TRP A 181 30.28 9.04 -18.16
CA TRP A 181 29.67 10.24 -17.61
C TRP A 181 29.64 11.34 -18.69
N LEU A 182 28.51 12.03 -18.86
CA LEU A 182 28.37 13.19 -19.75
C LEU A 182 28.39 14.46 -18.89
N ASN A 183 29.27 15.40 -19.24
CA ASN A 183 29.32 16.73 -18.63
C ASN A 183 28.39 17.71 -19.37
N PRO A 184 27.67 18.59 -18.66
CA PRO A 184 26.80 19.60 -19.26
C PRO A 184 27.57 20.82 -19.79
N ARG A 185 26.96 21.51 -20.75
CA ARG A 185 27.34 22.84 -21.26
C ARG A 185 26.62 23.92 -20.48
#